data_AF-A0A8H7J150-F1
#
_entry.id   AF-A0A8H7J150-F1
#
_cell.length_a   1.000
_cell.length_b   1.000
_cell.length_c   1.000
_cell.angle_alpha   90.00
_cell.angle_beta   90.00
_cell.angle_gamma   90.00
#
_symmetry.space_group_name_H-M   'P 1'
#
loop_
_entity.id
_entity.type
_entity.pdbx_description
1 polymer ?
#
loop_
_entity_poly.entity_id
_entity_poly.type
_entity_poly.pdbx_seq_one_letter_code
_entity_poly.pdbx_strand_id
1 'polypeptide(L)'
;MPAQTLSSITKNYDFILVGAGSASCLIASRLSQQLPDHQIIVLEAGEHLRNDHRVQTPGLSATLQSNPTYDWQYSAGPEPGLNGKRVKHPRGKLVGGTSAINSHSVVFPNHEWHDRLAEELLSEAGRAEWSSQGMKDCYRRWQAGDTAPLVSDDLDRVQTSFPRSMDVLQSEWIKAFEELGHATTATAFAKSSPGAVTTTNAIDSSIGERSHAGVAFLEPALRRGNVTLKTGVKVDSIAFEEVVTADGKLNARGVRYTYHGEEHVIRGRQVILCAGVFESPAILERSGIGSTKILTAANIPILYELPGVGENLQDHLNCGLSFETEDSILTRDEAIRDPDQSKAALLEYEKSRTGRMSEGGAYSFAFTPLQMLESPTETQELTEAVKVWVEGESNASLRTQYHIIQKTIESPKEASATTFMLQAQRHRDTDTLPRNTPPYVDGNYITVVAMIFTTQTSKGLRTAIPIVGGNFSGPRLTGEILDLGADWGLTDPQTGLFTADTRYNLQTDDGANIYIQTSGTRQLDGKLHLRLVLETGDKKYYWLNYVTAVGLLQRVAEYDNGTYTLRIDAWNMAGEWTNTTFVNGTTY
;
A
#
# COMPACT_ATOMS: atom_id res chain seq x y z
N MET A 1 0.11 -45.70 3.31
CA MET A 1 1.35 -46.38 2.88
C MET A 1 2.24 -46.57 4.09
N PRO A 2 2.95 -47.71 4.26
CA PRO A 2 3.69 -47.99 5.49
C PRO A 2 5.00 -47.19 5.56
N ALA A 3 5.33 -46.80 6.79
CA ALA A 3 6.46 -45.97 7.17
C ALA A 3 7.81 -46.49 6.64
N GLN A 4 8.48 -45.67 5.83
CA GLN A 4 9.93 -45.79 5.64
C GLN A 4 10.64 -45.07 6.79
N THR A 5 11.56 -45.81 7.39
CA THR A 5 12.37 -45.44 8.54
C THR A 5 13.36 -44.35 8.11
N LEU A 6 13.03 -43.08 8.39
CA LEU A 6 13.95 -41.96 8.16
C LEU A 6 15.12 -42.04 9.15
N SER A 7 16.33 -42.07 8.59
CA SER A 7 17.60 -42.27 9.28
C SER A 7 17.87 -41.23 10.37
N SER A 8 18.32 -41.74 11.51
CA SER A 8 18.69 -41.06 12.73
C SER A 8 19.91 -40.14 12.59
N ILE A 9 19.70 -38.82 12.72
CA ILE A 9 20.41 -37.92 13.66
C ILE A 9 19.44 -36.76 13.98
N THR A 10 18.42 -36.99 14.82
CA THR A 10 17.53 -35.89 15.22
C THR A 10 18.14 -35.17 16.42
N LYS A 11 18.91 -34.12 16.15
CA LYS A 11 19.09 -33.05 17.13
C LYS A 11 17.69 -32.54 17.46
N ASN A 12 17.20 -32.83 18.67
CA ASN A 12 15.86 -32.38 19.08
C ASN A 12 15.93 -30.89 19.39
N TYR A 13 15.09 -30.10 18.72
CA TYR A 13 14.96 -28.67 18.98
C TYR A 13 13.82 -28.41 19.96
N ASP A 14 13.97 -27.44 20.86
CA ASP A 14 12.86 -26.99 21.70
C ASP A 14 11.89 -26.13 20.88
N PHE A 15 12.42 -25.28 19.99
CA PHE A 15 11.63 -24.39 19.15
C PHE A 15 12.01 -24.52 17.67
N ILE A 16 11.00 -24.68 16.81
CA ILE A 16 11.12 -24.61 15.36
C ILE A 16 10.42 -23.34 14.91
N LEU A 17 11.17 -22.38 14.36
CA LEU A 17 10.62 -21.18 13.73
C LEU A 17 10.59 -21.39 12.21
N VAL A 18 9.43 -21.21 11.62
CA VAL A 18 9.21 -21.38 10.17
C VAL A 18 9.23 -20.01 9.50
N GLY A 19 10.21 -19.78 8.64
CA GLY A 19 10.58 -18.48 8.05
C GLY A 19 11.58 -17.73 8.93
N ALA A 20 12.56 -17.07 8.31
CA ALA A 20 13.49 -16.12 8.94
C ALA A 20 13.10 -14.66 8.60
N GLY A 21 11.80 -14.36 8.62
CA GLY A 21 11.27 -13.00 8.41
C GLY A 21 11.42 -12.09 9.63
N SER A 22 10.84 -10.89 9.55
CA SER A 22 10.94 -9.83 10.57
C SER A 22 10.58 -10.31 11.98
N ALA A 23 9.43 -10.98 12.14
CA ALA A 23 8.97 -11.47 13.44
C ALA A 23 9.84 -12.63 13.96
N SER A 24 10.16 -13.59 13.09
CA SER A 24 10.95 -14.76 13.46
C SER A 24 12.35 -14.40 13.95
N CYS A 25 13.03 -13.46 13.28
CA CYS A 25 14.36 -13.02 13.70
C CYS A 25 14.33 -12.42 15.11
N LEU A 26 13.32 -11.60 15.42
CA LEU A 26 13.12 -11.05 16.75
C LEU A 26 12.79 -12.15 17.78
N ILE A 27 11.87 -13.05 17.47
CA ILE A 27 11.49 -14.16 18.36
C ILE A 27 12.69 -15.05 18.66
N ALA A 28 13.48 -15.42 17.64
CA ALA A 28 14.70 -16.20 17.78
C ALA A 28 15.70 -15.51 18.73
N SER A 29 15.92 -14.20 18.54
CA SER A 29 16.79 -13.40 19.42
C SER A 29 16.29 -13.42 20.87
N ARG A 30 15.01 -13.15 21.11
CA ARG A 30 14.45 -13.09 22.48
C ARG A 30 14.40 -14.45 23.17
N LEU A 31 13.99 -15.50 22.46
CA LEU A 31 14.03 -16.87 22.99
C LEU A 31 15.46 -17.27 23.31
N SER A 32 16.41 -17.00 22.42
CA SER A 32 17.83 -17.30 22.63
C SER A 32 18.41 -16.59 23.85
N GLN A 33 18.06 -15.31 24.06
CA GLN A 33 18.48 -14.52 25.23
C GLN A 33 17.87 -15.05 26.54
N GLN A 34 16.57 -15.33 26.56
CA GLN A 34 15.87 -15.68 27.80
C GLN A 34 15.98 -17.16 28.16
N LEU A 35 16.21 -18.03 27.17
CA LEU A 35 16.27 -19.48 27.31
C LEU A 35 17.59 -20.03 26.73
N PRO A 36 18.76 -19.69 27.33
CA PRO A 36 20.06 -20.04 26.77
C PRO A 36 20.28 -21.56 26.61
N ASP A 37 19.64 -22.38 27.45
CA ASP A 37 19.76 -23.83 27.41
C ASP A 37 18.85 -24.51 26.36
N HIS A 38 17.94 -23.75 25.73
CA HIS A 38 16.99 -24.29 24.75
C HIS A 38 17.55 -24.21 23.33
N GLN A 39 17.38 -25.27 22.55
CA GLN A 39 17.84 -25.34 21.17
C GLN A 39 16.78 -24.82 20.21
N ILE A 40 17.14 -23.84 19.39
CA ILE A 40 16.23 -23.18 18.46
C ILE A 40 16.70 -23.46 17.03
N ILE A 41 15.78 -23.85 16.15
CA ILE A 41 16.03 -23.91 14.70
C ILE A 41 15.13 -22.93 13.95
N VAL A 42 15.74 -22.17 13.04
CA VAL A 42 15.05 -21.28 12.11
C VAL A 42 15.20 -21.85 10.71
N LEU A 43 14.08 -22.07 10.02
CA LEU A 43 14.04 -22.62 8.66
C LEU A 43 13.62 -21.51 7.68
N GLU A 44 14.44 -21.22 6.68
CA GLU A 44 14.16 -20.16 5.70
C GLU A 44 14.25 -20.72 4.27
N ALA A 45 13.29 -20.35 3.43
CA ALA A 45 13.25 -20.79 2.04
C ALA A 45 14.29 -20.08 1.17
N GLY A 46 14.58 -18.81 1.48
CA GLY A 46 15.60 -18.00 0.84
C GLY A 46 17.01 -18.21 1.40
N GLU A 47 17.94 -17.44 0.84
CA GLU A 47 19.36 -17.46 1.21
C GLU A 47 19.69 -16.44 2.32
N HIS A 48 20.86 -16.63 2.95
CA HIS A 48 21.42 -15.66 3.89
C HIS A 48 22.40 -14.72 3.17
N LEU A 49 21.87 -13.69 2.53
CA LEU A 49 22.62 -12.76 1.67
C LEU A 49 23.28 -11.61 2.45
N ARG A 50 24.02 -11.94 3.50
CA ARG A 50 24.58 -10.97 4.47
C ARG A 50 25.45 -9.88 3.84
N ASN A 51 26.25 -10.23 2.83
CA ASN A 51 27.22 -9.33 2.21
C ASN A 51 26.78 -8.85 0.82
N ASP A 52 25.51 -9.02 0.48
CA ASP A 52 24.98 -8.57 -0.80
C ASP A 52 24.79 -7.05 -0.78
N HIS A 53 25.57 -6.35 -1.60
CA HIS A 53 25.54 -4.88 -1.66
C HIS A 53 24.16 -4.33 -2.03
N ARG A 54 23.33 -5.06 -2.80
CA ARG A 54 21.98 -4.63 -3.17
C ARG A 54 21.03 -4.67 -1.98
N VAL A 55 21.22 -5.63 -1.08
CA VAL A 55 20.44 -5.75 0.16
C VAL A 55 20.87 -4.69 1.16
N GLN A 56 22.18 -4.47 1.31
CA GLN A 56 22.75 -3.53 2.28
C GLN A 56 22.51 -2.07 1.91
N THR A 57 22.60 -1.71 0.62
CA THR A 57 22.54 -0.31 0.16
C THR A 57 21.09 0.18 0.07
N PRO A 58 20.65 1.15 0.90
CA PRO A 58 19.26 1.60 0.91
C PRO A 58 18.72 2.08 -0.45
N GLY A 59 19.53 2.83 -1.20
CA GLY A 59 19.17 3.35 -2.53
C GLY A 59 18.93 2.28 -3.60
N LEU A 60 19.39 1.04 -3.38
CA LEU A 60 19.21 -0.08 -4.31
C LEU A 60 17.97 -0.93 -4.03
N SER A 61 17.18 -0.60 -2.99
CA SER A 61 16.00 -1.36 -2.57
C SER A 61 15.00 -1.72 -3.69
N ALA A 62 14.77 -0.81 -4.64
CA ALA A 62 13.87 -1.06 -5.77
C ALA A 62 14.36 -2.20 -6.69
N THR A 63 15.66 -2.46 -6.75
CA THR A 63 16.26 -3.53 -7.59
C THR A 63 16.03 -4.95 -7.03
N LEU A 64 15.59 -5.05 -5.77
CA LEU A 64 15.33 -6.31 -5.09
C LEU A 64 13.93 -6.85 -5.42
N GLN A 65 12.98 -5.96 -5.73
CA GLN A 65 11.60 -6.33 -6.06
C GLN A 65 11.53 -6.97 -7.45
N SER A 66 10.63 -7.93 -7.64
CA SER A 66 10.52 -8.72 -8.87
C SER A 66 11.78 -9.51 -9.26
N ASN A 67 12.75 -9.68 -8.36
CA ASN A 67 13.93 -10.50 -8.58
C ASN A 67 13.83 -11.79 -7.74
N PRO A 68 13.79 -12.99 -8.36
CA PRO A 68 13.54 -14.26 -7.66
C PRO A 68 14.60 -14.67 -6.63
N THR A 69 15.78 -14.02 -6.66
CA THR A 69 16.82 -14.18 -5.65
C THR A 69 16.39 -13.60 -4.30
N TYR A 70 15.61 -12.51 -4.30
CA TYR A 70 15.24 -11.76 -3.09
C TYR A 70 13.73 -11.73 -2.84
N ASP A 71 12.91 -11.94 -3.86
CA ASP A 71 11.46 -11.80 -3.86
C ASP A 71 10.77 -13.12 -4.22
N TRP A 72 9.67 -13.42 -3.54
CA TRP A 72 8.77 -14.52 -3.91
C TRP A 72 8.03 -14.27 -5.23
N GLN A 73 7.93 -13.02 -5.68
CA GLN A 73 7.25 -12.61 -6.91
C GLN A 73 5.77 -13.00 -6.95
N TYR A 74 5.07 -12.95 -5.80
CA TYR A 74 3.63 -13.18 -5.78
C TYR A 74 2.90 -12.15 -6.65
N SER A 75 1.82 -12.60 -7.28
CA SER A 75 0.92 -11.76 -8.06
C SER A 75 -0.51 -12.22 -7.81
N ALA A 76 -1.41 -11.25 -7.72
CA ALA A 76 -2.84 -11.50 -7.66
C ALA A 76 -3.38 -12.04 -9.00
N GLY A 77 -4.64 -12.52 -8.95
CA GLY A 77 -5.46 -12.71 -10.14
C GLY A 77 -5.75 -11.38 -10.86
N PRO A 78 -6.43 -11.39 -12.02
CA PRO A 78 -6.97 -10.17 -12.60
C PRO A 78 -8.00 -9.57 -11.64
N GLU A 79 -7.78 -8.33 -11.21
CA GLU A 79 -8.65 -7.64 -10.26
C GLU A 79 -9.76 -6.87 -11.00
N PRO A 80 -11.06 -7.26 -10.89
CA PRO A 80 -12.14 -6.57 -11.59
C PRO A 80 -12.24 -5.10 -11.17
N GLY A 81 -12.02 -4.81 -9.88
CA GLY A 81 -12.01 -3.45 -9.35
C GLY A 81 -10.85 -2.57 -9.84
N LEU A 82 -9.86 -3.15 -10.53
CA LEU A 82 -8.70 -2.44 -11.10
C LEU A 82 -8.61 -2.65 -12.62
N ASN A 83 -9.76 -2.77 -13.31
CA ASN A 83 -9.84 -2.97 -14.76
C ASN A 83 -9.06 -4.21 -15.26
N GLY A 84 -9.10 -5.30 -14.49
CA GLY A 84 -8.43 -6.56 -14.83
C GLY A 84 -6.91 -6.54 -14.63
N LYS A 85 -6.36 -5.49 -14.01
CA LYS A 85 -4.92 -5.45 -13.66
C LYS A 85 -4.56 -6.58 -12.71
N ARG A 86 -3.32 -7.07 -12.85
CA ARG A 86 -2.70 -8.02 -11.90
C ARG A 86 -1.75 -7.26 -10.99
N VAL A 87 -2.03 -7.29 -9.69
CA VAL A 87 -1.21 -6.58 -8.70
C VAL A 87 -0.08 -7.48 -8.21
N LYS A 88 1.16 -7.00 -8.31
CA LYS A 88 2.33 -7.67 -7.74
C LYS A 88 2.36 -7.46 -6.23
N HIS A 89 2.67 -8.51 -5.48
CA HIS A 89 2.88 -8.47 -4.02
C HIS A 89 4.30 -8.91 -3.67
N PRO A 90 5.30 -8.01 -3.75
CA PRO A 90 6.66 -8.35 -3.41
C PRO A 90 6.77 -8.78 -1.93
N ARG A 91 7.44 -9.90 -1.68
CA ARG A 91 7.67 -10.46 -0.34
C ARG A 91 9.09 -11.03 -0.28
N GLY A 92 9.82 -10.68 0.78
CA GLY A 92 11.22 -11.08 0.89
C GLY A 92 11.38 -12.59 1.05
N LYS A 93 12.20 -13.19 0.20
CA LYS A 93 12.61 -14.61 0.19
C LYS A 93 14.11 -14.71 0.49
N LEU A 94 14.48 -14.34 1.71
CA LEU A 94 15.85 -14.28 2.24
C LEU A 94 15.81 -14.07 3.75
N VAL A 95 16.93 -14.25 4.43
CA VAL A 95 17.06 -13.95 5.87
C VAL A 95 16.76 -12.47 6.15
N GLY A 96 15.86 -12.22 7.09
CA GLY A 96 15.25 -10.91 7.36
C GLY A 96 13.88 -10.72 6.68
N GLY A 97 13.52 -11.59 5.73
CA GLY A 97 12.27 -11.55 4.97
C GLY A 97 12.03 -10.19 4.33
N THR A 98 10.79 -9.71 4.36
CA THR A 98 10.42 -8.43 3.73
C THR A 98 11.18 -7.23 4.31
N SER A 99 11.69 -7.27 5.55
CA SER A 99 12.53 -6.18 6.08
C SER A 99 13.85 -6.00 5.32
N ALA A 100 14.33 -7.05 4.64
CA ALA A 100 15.55 -7.01 3.83
C ALA A 100 15.32 -6.47 2.41
N ILE A 101 14.07 -6.29 1.97
CA ILE A 101 13.72 -5.74 0.64
C ILE A 101 12.82 -4.50 0.68
N ASN A 102 12.37 -4.08 1.86
CA ASN A 102 11.41 -2.97 2.02
C ASN A 102 12.02 -1.59 1.70
N SER A 103 11.16 -0.57 1.74
CA SER A 103 11.50 0.85 1.54
C SER A 103 12.02 1.56 2.80
N HIS A 104 12.34 0.82 3.87
CA HIS A 104 12.95 1.27 5.13
C HIS A 104 12.10 2.10 6.10
N SER A 105 11.04 2.77 5.65
CA SER A 105 10.26 3.65 6.52
C SER A 105 9.74 2.94 7.77
N VAL A 106 9.98 3.54 8.94
CA VAL A 106 9.48 3.08 10.24
C VAL A 106 8.31 3.97 10.62
N VAL A 107 7.12 3.41 10.42
CA VAL A 107 5.84 4.11 10.55
C VAL A 107 4.97 3.31 11.49
N PHE A 108 4.34 3.98 12.45
CA PHE A 108 3.44 3.36 13.42
C PHE A 108 1.99 3.72 13.14
N PRO A 109 1.03 2.82 13.45
CA PRO A 109 -0.38 3.19 13.40
C PRO A 109 -0.68 4.28 14.43
N ASN A 110 -1.67 5.12 14.15
CA ASN A 110 -2.20 6.05 15.14
C ASN A 110 -2.80 5.26 16.32
N HIS A 111 -2.61 5.76 17.54
CA HIS A 111 -2.99 5.02 18.75
C HIS A 111 -4.50 4.78 18.82
N GLU A 112 -5.31 5.74 18.39
CA GLU A 112 -6.78 5.62 18.40
C GLU A 112 -7.26 4.46 17.53
N TRP A 113 -6.69 4.27 16.34
CA TRP A 113 -7.02 3.14 15.47
C TRP A 113 -6.59 1.81 16.10
N HIS A 114 -5.37 1.77 16.66
CA HIS A 114 -4.87 0.58 17.34
C HIS A 114 -5.75 0.20 18.55
N ASP A 115 -6.10 1.18 19.38
CA ASP A 115 -6.95 0.98 20.55
C ASP A 115 -8.36 0.56 20.16
N ARG A 116 -8.93 1.12 19.07
CA ARG A 116 -10.22 0.68 18.53
C ARG A 116 -10.21 -0.78 18.12
N LEU A 117 -9.16 -1.24 17.43
CA LEU A 117 -9.00 -2.66 17.09
C LEU A 117 -8.94 -3.53 18.35
N ALA A 118 -8.19 -3.10 19.37
CA ALA A 118 -8.13 -3.82 20.64
C ALA A 118 -9.51 -3.89 21.31
N GLU A 119 -10.22 -2.77 21.39
CA GLU A 119 -11.55 -2.67 22.00
C GLU A 119 -12.60 -3.56 21.32
N GLU A 120 -12.65 -3.53 19.98
CA GLU A 120 -13.68 -4.20 19.18
C GLU A 120 -13.41 -5.69 19.01
N LEU A 121 -12.13 -6.10 18.96
CA LEU A 121 -11.75 -7.47 18.58
C LEU A 121 -11.25 -8.33 19.74
N LEU A 122 -10.79 -7.73 20.84
CA LEU A 122 -10.13 -8.45 21.93
C LEU A 122 -10.96 -8.50 23.21
N SER A 123 -10.73 -9.55 24.00
CA SER A 123 -11.23 -9.66 25.37
C SER A 123 -10.61 -8.59 26.27
N GLU A 124 -11.14 -8.38 27.47
CA GLU A 124 -10.60 -7.41 28.43
C GLU A 124 -9.10 -7.61 28.73
N ALA A 125 -8.69 -8.86 28.95
CA ALA A 125 -7.27 -9.20 29.12
C ALA A 125 -6.46 -8.90 27.86
N GLY A 126 -7.00 -9.23 26.67
CA GLY A 126 -6.35 -8.92 25.40
C GLY A 126 -6.18 -7.41 25.18
N ARG A 127 -7.18 -6.60 25.54
CA ARG A 127 -7.10 -5.12 25.48
C ARG A 127 -6.00 -4.56 26.39
N ALA A 128 -5.87 -5.09 27.60
CA ALA A 128 -4.85 -4.64 28.53
C ALA A 128 -3.43 -4.86 28.00
N GLU A 129 -3.21 -5.96 27.26
CA GLU A 129 -1.90 -6.31 26.69
C GLU A 129 -1.64 -5.66 25.33
N TRP A 130 -2.66 -5.58 24.47
CA TRP A 130 -2.51 -5.20 23.05
C TRP A 130 -3.02 -3.81 22.72
N SER A 131 -3.60 -3.05 23.66
CA SER A 131 -3.81 -1.61 23.47
C SER A 131 -2.47 -0.89 23.22
N SER A 132 -2.53 0.31 22.65
CA SER A 132 -1.40 1.22 22.51
C SER A 132 -0.63 1.39 23.83
N GLN A 133 -1.36 1.46 24.94
CA GLN A 133 -0.81 1.55 26.28
C GLN A 133 -0.16 0.24 26.75
N GLY A 134 -0.77 -0.92 26.50
CA GLY A 134 -0.17 -2.23 26.78
C GLY A 134 1.13 -2.45 25.99
N MET A 135 1.14 -1.98 24.74
CA MET A 135 2.24 -2.08 23.79
C MET A 135 3.26 -0.93 23.90
N LYS A 136 3.14 -0.01 24.86
CA LYS A 136 4.00 1.20 24.97
C LYS A 136 5.50 0.89 24.98
N ASP A 137 5.89 -0.24 25.57
CA ASP A 137 7.30 -0.65 25.64
C ASP A 137 7.80 -1.17 24.28
N CYS A 138 6.91 -1.71 23.45
CA CYS A 138 7.21 -2.02 22.05
C CYS A 138 7.47 -0.74 21.26
N TYR A 139 6.61 0.28 21.37
CA TYR A 139 6.82 1.57 20.70
C TYR A 139 8.12 2.27 21.13
N ARG A 140 8.39 2.30 22.44
CA ARG A 140 9.60 2.96 22.99
C ARG A 140 10.90 2.36 22.43
N ARG A 141 10.94 1.05 22.15
CA ARG A 141 12.13 0.38 21.61
C ARG A 141 12.51 0.81 20.19
N TRP A 142 11.62 1.49 19.47
CA TRP A 142 11.85 1.99 18.12
C TRP A 142 12.10 3.51 18.04
N GLN A 143 11.98 4.22 19.16
CA GLN A 143 12.22 5.67 19.22
C GLN A 143 13.72 5.96 19.01
N ALA A 144 14.03 6.69 17.94
CA ALA A 144 15.37 7.25 17.75
C ALA A 144 15.49 8.57 18.53
N GLY A 145 16.53 8.71 19.35
CA GLY A 145 17.07 10.02 19.72
C GLY A 145 16.35 10.85 20.80
N ASP A 146 15.45 10.30 21.62
CA ASP A 146 14.98 11.05 22.80
C ASP A 146 15.97 10.93 23.97
N THR A 147 16.17 12.01 24.71
CA THR A 147 17.16 12.22 25.79
C THR A 147 16.97 11.35 27.03
N ALA A 148 16.08 10.37 27.01
CA ALA A 148 16.03 9.34 28.04
C ALA A 148 16.98 8.19 27.66
N PRO A 149 17.81 7.67 28.57
CA PRO A 149 18.64 6.52 28.25
C PRO A 149 17.75 5.41 27.70
N LEU A 150 18.00 5.04 26.45
CA LEU A 150 17.38 3.88 25.81
C LEU A 150 17.54 2.70 26.77
N VAL A 151 16.48 1.91 26.92
CA VAL A 151 16.47 0.69 27.73
C VAL A 151 17.68 -0.15 27.34
N SER A 152 18.73 -0.15 28.17
CA SER A 152 20.03 -0.83 28.07
C SER A 152 20.62 -1.00 26.66
N ASP A 153 21.86 -0.53 26.45
CA ASP A 153 22.65 -0.76 25.23
C ASP A 153 22.87 -2.25 24.84
N ASP A 154 22.46 -3.20 25.68
CA ASP A 154 22.61 -4.65 25.49
C ASP A 154 21.52 -5.34 24.66
N LEU A 155 20.51 -4.63 24.14
CA LEU A 155 19.42 -5.25 23.38
C LEU A 155 19.66 -5.19 21.86
N ASP A 156 19.72 -6.37 21.23
CA ASP A 156 19.53 -6.55 19.78
C ASP A 156 18.35 -5.69 19.30
N ARG A 157 18.60 -4.79 18.34
CA ARG A 157 17.61 -3.86 17.80
C ARG A 157 17.91 -3.48 16.36
N VAL A 158 16.84 -3.15 15.63
CA VAL A 158 16.94 -2.45 14.35
C VAL A 158 17.39 -1.02 14.64
N GLN A 159 18.44 -0.58 13.95
CA GLN A 159 18.87 0.82 14.00
C GLN A 159 17.96 1.64 13.10
N THR A 160 17.53 2.79 13.62
CA THR A 160 16.69 3.73 12.90
C THR A 160 17.34 5.10 12.89
N SER A 161 17.18 5.82 11.79
CA SER A 161 17.76 7.15 11.62
C SER A 161 16.81 8.09 10.91
N PHE A 162 16.85 9.35 11.31
CA PHE A 162 16.31 10.48 10.55
C PHE A 162 17.16 10.70 9.29
N PRO A 163 16.66 11.46 8.28
CA PRO A 163 17.50 11.81 7.13
C PRO A 163 18.75 12.56 7.62
N ARG A 164 19.91 12.32 6.98
CA ARG A 164 21.18 12.96 7.37
C ARG A 164 21.11 14.48 7.19
N SER A 165 20.37 14.92 6.18
CA SER A 165 20.05 16.31 5.90
C SER A 165 18.62 16.38 5.39
N MET A 166 17.87 17.38 5.83
CA MET A 166 16.57 17.70 5.24
C MET A 166 16.82 18.52 3.98
N ASP A 167 16.27 18.07 2.85
CA ASP A 167 16.21 18.91 1.65
C ASP A 167 15.05 19.91 1.70
N VAL A 168 14.95 20.73 0.65
CA VAL A 168 13.92 21.77 0.52
C VAL A 168 12.52 21.17 0.60
N LEU A 169 12.23 20.11 -0.17
CA LEU A 169 10.90 19.51 -0.23
C LEU A 169 10.50 18.87 1.10
N GLN A 170 11.43 18.17 1.74
CA GLN A 170 11.20 17.58 3.07
C GLN A 170 10.97 18.66 4.13
N SER A 171 11.66 19.79 4.03
CA SER A 171 11.52 20.92 4.97
C SER A 171 10.18 21.66 4.80
N GLU A 172 9.67 21.73 3.58
CA GLU A 172 8.37 22.35 3.29
C GLU A 172 7.18 21.44 3.60
N TRP A 173 7.37 20.11 3.66
CA TRP A 173 6.29 19.15 3.91
C TRP A 173 5.48 19.45 5.17
N ILE A 174 6.14 19.73 6.30
CA ILE A 174 5.43 20.04 7.56
C ILE A 174 4.68 21.37 7.42
N LYS A 175 5.31 22.39 6.84
CA LYS A 175 4.71 23.72 6.65
C LYS A 175 3.47 23.67 5.76
N ALA A 176 3.49 22.86 4.70
CA ALA A 176 2.34 22.68 3.83
C ALA A 176 1.11 22.15 4.60
N PHE A 177 1.31 21.22 5.53
CA PHE A 177 0.21 20.74 6.38
C PHE A 177 -0.19 21.75 7.46
N GLU A 178 0.74 22.54 7.99
CA GLU A 178 0.44 23.65 8.90
C GLU A 178 -0.41 24.74 8.23
N GLU A 179 -0.10 25.10 6.98
CA GLU A 179 -0.87 26.07 6.18
C GLU A 179 -2.30 25.58 5.87
N LEU A 180 -2.47 24.26 5.74
CA LEU A 180 -3.79 23.63 5.65
C LEU A 180 -4.53 23.58 7.00
N GLY A 181 -3.93 24.07 8.08
CA GLY A 181 -4.53 24.09 9.42
C GLY A 181 -4.28 22.82 10.24
N HIS A 182 -3.36 21.96 9.79
CA HIS A 182 -3.09 20.65 10.38
C HIS A 182 -1.65 20.57 10.94
N ALA A 183 -1.43 21.31 12.03
CA ALA A 183 -0.19 21.26 12.77
C ALA A 183 0.03 19.88 13.43
N THR A 184 1.26 19.42 13.40
CA THR A 184 1.67 18.14 14.00
C THR A 184 2.37 18.33 15.33
N THR A 185 2.43 17.28 16.15
CA THR A 185 3.38 17.21 17.25
C THR A 185 4.67 16.52 16.79
N ALA A 186 5.83 17.07 17.17
CA ALA A 186 7.15 16.72 16.63
C ALA A 186 7.58 15.24 16.67
N THR A 187 6.86 14.34 17.35
CA THR A 187 7.21 12.91 17.41
C THR A 187 5.96 12.01 17.31
N ALA A 188 5.69 11.48 16.11
CA ALA A 188 4.65 10.47 15.86
C ALA A 188 4.84 9.13 16.61
N PHE A 189 5.90 9.01 17.44
CA PHE A 189 6.19 7.84 18.26
C PHE A 189 5.63 7.91 19.69
N ALA A 190 5.35 9.11 20.22
CA ALA A 190 5.01 9.30 21.64
C ALA A 190 3.55 9.75 21.85
N LYS A 191 2.95 10.40 20.84
CA LYS A 191 1.56 10.83 20.82
C LYS A 191 1.02 10.68 19.40
N SER A 192 -0.20 10.19 19.29
CA SER A 192 -0.94 10.22 18.05
C SER A 192 -1.36 11.66 17.75
N SER A 193 -1.08 12.13 16.53
CA SER A 193 -1.59 13.40 16.04
C SER A 193 -1.84 13.29 14.54
N PRO A 194 -3.00 13.76 14.05
CA PRO A 194 -3.14 14.12 12.65
C PRO A 194 -2.05 15.09 12.21
N GLY A 195 -1.70 15.05 10.93
CA GLY A 195 -0.76 15.97 10.29
C GLY A 195 0.54 15.32 9.82
N ALA A 196 1.41 16.16 9.26
CA ALA A 196 2.71 15.78 8.71
C ALA A 196 3.70 15.33 9.80
N VAL A 197 4.64 14.46 9.46
CA VAL A 197 5.73 14.08 10.35
C VAL A 197 6.93 13.60 9.54
N THR A 198 8.12 13.92 10.03
CA THR A 198 9.34 13.25 9.60
C THR A 198 9.48 11.95 10.38
N THR A 199 9.46 10.84 9.66
CA THR A 199 9.66 9.49 10.22
C THR A 199 11.13 9.10 10.18
N THR A 200 11.49 8.01 10.84
CA THR A 200 12.81 7.41 10.68
C THR A 200 12.79 6.31 9.62
N ASN A 201 13.96 5.93 9.13
CA ASN A 201 14.14 4.76 8.29
C ASN A 201 15.00 3.74 9.02
N ALA A 202 14.76 2.45 8.78
CA ALA A 202 15.52 1.32 9.30
C ALA A 202 16.91 1.23 8.63
N ILE A 203 17.74 2.22 8.93
CA ILE A 203 19.08 2.44 8.37
C ILE A 203 20.00 2.78 9.54
N ASP A 204 21.13 2.09 9.60
CA ASP A 204 22.23 2.45 10.48
C ASP A 204 23.05 3.56 9.82
N SER A 205 22.83 4.80 10.26
CA SER A 205 23.51 5.98 9.70
C SER A 205 25.00 6.04 10.06
N SER A 206 25.49 5.23 11.00
CA SER A 206 26.93 5.17 11.31
C SER A 206 27.72 4.49 10.19
N ILE A 207 27.10 3.55 9.48
CA ILE A 207 27.72 2.78 8.37
C ILE A 207 26.99 2.95 7.03
N GLY A 208 25.85 3.65 7.01
CA GLY A 208 25.06 3.92 5.81
C GLY A 208 24.39 2.69 5.21
N GLU A 209 24.03 1.70 6.03
CA GLU A 209 23.47 0.43 5.57
C GLU A 209 22.07 0.18 6.11
N ARG A 210 21.27 -0.57 5.36
CA ARG A 210 19.96 -1.09 5.79
C ARG A 210 20.11 -1.87 7.09
N SER A 211 19.32 -1.52 8.10
CA SER A 211 19.19 -2.28 9.34
C SER A 211 17.94 -3.17 9.29
N HIS A 212 18.06 -4.35 8.69
CA HIS A 212 16.95 -5.32 8.62
C HIS A 212 16.98 -6.33 9.78
N ALA A 213 15.87 -7.06 9.98
CA ALA A 213 15.69 -7.94 11.12
C ALA A 213 16.73 -9.08 11.21
N GLY A 214 17.26 -9.54 10.06
CA GLY A 214 18.29 -10.57 9.99
C GLY A 214 19.59 -10.12 10.67
N VAL A 215 20.11 -8.96 10.29
CA VAL A 215 21.31 -8.35 10.89
C VAL A 215 21.05 -7.90 12.33
N ALA A 216 19.90 -7.27 12.58
CA ALA A 216 19.57 -6.68 13.86
C ALA A 216 19.33 -7.71 14.99
N PHE A 217 18.73 -8.86 14.66
CA PHE A 217 18.28 -9.83 15.67
C PHE A 217 18.85 -11.24 15.45
N LEU A 218 18.75 -11.78 14.24
CA LEU A 218 19.12 -13.18 14.00
C LEU A 218 20.62 -13.40 14.07
N GLU A 219 21.43 -12.52 13.48
CA GLU A 219 22.89 -12.62 13.52
C GLU A 219 23.46 -12.61 14.96
N PRO A 220 23.07 -11.66 15.85
CA PRO A 220 23.43 -11.76 17.25
C PRO A 220 22.98 -13.07 17.90
N ALA A 221 21.77 -13.56 17.59
CA ALA A 221 21.25 -14.80 18.17
C ALA A 221 22.07 -16.03 17.74
N LEU A 222 22.50 -16.10 16.48
CA LEU A 222 23.38 -17.17 16.00
C LEU A 222 24.72 -17.19 16.72
N ARG A 223 25.28 -16.02 17.06
CA ARG A 223 26.54 -15.91 17.82
C ARG A 223 26.43 -16.46 19.25
N ARG A 224 25.22 -16.57 19.82
CA ARG A 224 25.01 -17.16 21.16
C ARG A 224 25.14 -18.70 21.17
N GLY A 225 25.08 -19.35 20.01
CA GLY A 225 25.36 -20.78 19.86
C GLY A 225 24.18 -21.74 20.11
N ASN A 226 23.05 -21.25 20.64
CA ASN A 226 21.82 -22.05 20.84
C ASN A 226 20.78 -21.90 19.71
N VAL A 227 21.07 -21.09 18.68
CA VAL A 227 20.23 -20.93 17.49
C VAL A 227 20.94 -21.54 16.28
N THR A 228 20.21 -22.36 15.51
CA THR A 228 20.65 -22.89 14.22
C THR A 228 19.78 -22.30 13.10
N LEU A 229 20.41 -21.77 12.05
CA LEU A 229 19.71 -21.35 10.83
C LEU A 229 19.92 -22.40 9.73
N LYS A 230 18.85 -22.78 9.04
CA LYS A 230 18.90 -23.58 7.81
C LYS A 230 18.19 -22.84 6.68
N THR A 231 18.94 -22.42 5.67
CA THR A 231 18.44 -21.74 4.46
C THR A 231 18.12 -22.73 3.33
N GLY A 232 17.46 -22.26 2.28
CA GLY A 232 17.05 -23.11 1.15
C GLY A 232 16.00 -24.15 1.52
N VAL A 233 15.29 -23.97 2.64
CA VAL A 233 14.27 -24.89 3.17
C VAL A 233 12.90 -24.23 3.13
N LYS A 234 12.11 -24.58 2.11
CA LYS A 234 10.68 -24.24 2.08
C LYS A 234 9.90 -25.27 2.89
N VAL A 235 9.29 -24.84 3.99
CA VAL A 235 8.43 -25.71 4.80
C VAL A 235 7.12 -25.99 4.06
N ASP A 236 6.76 -27.26 3.97
CA ASP A 236 5.58 -27.72 3.25
C ASP A 236 4.37 -27.78 4.19
N SER A 237 4.50 -28.45 5.35
CA SER A 237 3.41 -28.62 6.32
C SER A 237 3.91 -28.85 7.74
N ILE A 238 3.01 -28.72 8.71
CA ILE A 238 3.22 -29.03 10.12
C ILE A 238 3.07 -30.54 10.32
N ALA A 239 3.95 -31.14 11.12
CA ALA A 239 3.86 -32.52 11.54
C ALA A 239 3.22 -32.60 12.94
N PHE A 240 2.08 -33.28 13.02
CA PHE A 240 1.37 -33.57 14.27
C PHE A 240 1.73 -34.97 14.80
N GLU A 241 1.67 -35.16 16.12
CA GLU A 241 1.65 -36.50 16.71
C GLU A 241 0.36 -37.26 16.34
N GLU A 242 0.45 -38.58 16.22
CA GLU A 242 -0.70 -39.44 15.91
C GLU A 242 -1.75 -39.45 17.04
N VAL A 243 -1.31 -39.25 18.28
CA VAL A 243 -2.17 -39.21 19.45
C VAL A 243 -2.53 -37.76 19.74
N VAL A 244 -3.82 -37.42 19.63
CA VAL A 244 -4.35 -36.15 20.14
C VAL A 244 -4.09 -36.04 21.64
N THR A 245 -3.88 -34.82 22.13
CA THR A 245 -3.68 -34.60 23.57
C THR A 245 -4.88 -35.10 24.38
N ALA A 246 -4.70 -35.28 25.69
CA ALA A 246 -5.77 -35.76 26.58
C ALA A 246 -7.06 -34.90 26.53
N ASP A 247 -6.95 -33.63 26.11
CA ASP A 247 -8.05 -32.69 25.89
C ASP A 247 -8.52 -32.63 24.41
N GLY A 248 -8.12 -33.59 23.57
CA GLY A 248 -8.59 -33.76 22.19
C GLY A 248 -7.99 -32.78 21.17
N LYS A 249 -6.86 -32.14 21.48
CA LYS A 249 -6.22 -31.16 20.59
C LYS A 249 -5.11 -31.77 19.75
N LEU A 250 -4.89 -31.19 18.58
CA LEU A 250 -3.74 -31.49 17.74
C LEU A 250 -2.45 -31.04 18.43
N ASN A 251 -1.42 -31.89 18.40
CA ASN A 251 -0.12 -31.60 19.01
C ASN A 251 0.96 -31.46 17.92
N ALA A 252 1.30 -30.21 17.57
CA ALA A 252 2.33 -29.91 16.58
C ALA A 252 3.74 -30.19 17.16
N ARG A 253 4.47 -31.10 16.54
CA ARG A 253 5.79 -31.58 17.02
C ARG A 253 6.89 -31.57 15.98
N GLY A 254 6.63 -30.91 14.86
CA GLY A 254 7.60 -30.80 13.81
C GLY A 254 7.05 -30.14 12.57
N VAL A 255 7.88 -30.13 11.54
CA VAL A 255 7.53 -29.66 10.20
C VAL A 255 8.11 -30.60 9.15
N ARG A 256 7.42 -30.68 8.03
CA ARG A 256 7.84 -31.42 6.84
C ARG A 256 8.31 -30.43 5.78
N TYR A 257 9.35 -30.80 5.05
CA TYR A 257 9.84 -30.05 3.89
C TYR A 257 10.55 -30.98 2.93
N THR A 258 10.60 -30.57 1.67
CA THR A 258 11.37 -31.24 0.63
C THR A 258 12.72 -30.55 0.44
N TYR A 259 13.82 -31.31 0.39
CA TYR A 259 15.16 -30.77 0.13
C TYR A 259 15.92 -31.73 -0.79
N HIS A 260 16.44 -31.21 -1.91
CA HIS A 260 17.05 -32.03 -3.00
C HIS A 260 16.20 -33.23 -3.46
N GLY A 261 14.87 -33.07 -3.45
CA GLY A 261 13.92 -34.11 -3.87
C GLY A 261 13.60 -35.15 -2.78
N GLU A 262 14.20 -35.06 -1.60
CA GLU A 262 13.92 -35.94 -0.47
C GLU A 262 12.99 -35.27 0.55
N GLU A 263 12.03 -36.03 1.08
CA GLU A 263 11.20 -35.57 2.19
C GLU A 263 11.95 -35.66 3.52
N HIS A 264 11.93 -34.57 4.27
CA HIS A 264 12.52 -34.49 5.60
C HIS A 264 11.49 -34.07 6.63
N VAL A 265 11.71 -34.53 7.86
CA VAL A 265 10.93 -34.11 9.04
C VAL A 265 11.89 -33.62 10.10
N ILE A 266 11.70 -32.37 10.56
CA ILE A 266 12.38 -31.85 11.75
C ILE A 266 11.39 -31.88 12.91
N ARG A 267 11.82 -32.47 14.04
CA ARG A 267 11.01 -32.56 15.26
C ARG A 267 11.44 -31.51 16.28
N GLY A 268 10.46 -31.00 17.02
CA GLY A 268 10.68 -30.08 18.12
C GLY A 268 9.47 -29.92 19.04
N ARG A 269 9.69 -29.30 20.21
CA ARG A 269 8.63 -29.20 21.23
C ARG A 269 7.56 -28.18 20.84
N GLN A 270 7.95 -27.05 20.25
CA GLN A 270 7.03 -26.02 19.78
C GLN A 270 7.35 -25.62 18.35
N VAL A 271 6.31 -25.43 17.54
CA VAL A 271 6.39 -24.89 16.19
C VAL A 271 5.81 -23.49 16.19
N ILE A 272 6.60 -22.51 15.77
CA ILE A 272 6.22 -21.10 15.66
C ILE A 272 6.21 -20.73 14.19
N LEU A 273 5.02 -20.48 13.65
CA LEU A 273 4.81 -20.19 12.24
C LEU A 273 5.01 -18.69 11.95
N CYS A 274 6.04 -18.34 11.18
CA CYS A 274 6.42 -16.97 10.84
C CYS A 274 6.70 -16.81 9.33
N ALA A 275 5.96 -17.53 8.49
CA ALA A 275 6.15 -17.57 7.04
C ALA A 275 5.52 -16.37 6.30
N GLY A 276 4.93 -15.42 7.04
CA GLY A 276 4.29 -14.23 6.50
C GLY A 276 2.85 -14.47 6.04
N VAL A 277 2.20 -13.39 5.59
CA VAL A 277 0.75 -13.35 5.34
C VAL A 277 0.26 -14.34 4.26
N PHE A 278 1.12 -14.75 3.32
CA PHE A 278 0.75 -15.69 2.26
C PHE A 278 1.13 -17.14 2.56
N GLU A 279 2.37 -17.40 3.03
CA GLU A 279 2.81 -18.79 3.24
C GLU A 279 2.36 -19.35 4.59
N SER A 280 2.12 -18.53 5.63
CA SER A 280 1.57 -19.05 6.89
C SER A 280 0.20 -19.72 6.70
N PRO A 281 -0.82 -19.07 6.10
CA PRO A 281 -2.09 -19.75 5.85
C PRO A 281 -1.94 -20.92 4.88
N ALA A 282 -1.13 -20.81 3.83
CA ALA A 282 -0.92 -21.91 2.89
C ALA A 282 -0.26 -23.14 3.56
N ILE A 283 0.66 -22.94 4.50
CA ILE A 283 1.24 -24.03 5.31
C ILE A 283 0.17 -24.63 6.23
N LEU A 284 -0.66 -23.82 6.89
CA LEU A 284 -1.75 -24.32 7.73
C LEU A 284 -2.74 -25.17 6.91
N GLU A 285 -3.14 -24.69 5.74
CA GLU A 285 -4.04 -25.41 4.83
C GLU A 285 -3.43 -26.74 4.38
N ARG A 286 -2.17 -26.74 3.92
CA ARG A 286 -1.42 -27.98 3.58
C ARG A 286 -1.23 -28.92 4.78
N SER A 287 -1.40 -28.40 6.00
CA SER A 287 -1.36 -29.19 7.23
C SER A 287 -2.74 -29.69 7.67
N GLY A 288 -3.80 -29.45 6.89
CA GLY A 288 -5.16 -29.85 7.22
C GLY A 288 -5.89 -28.90 8.18
N ILE A 289 -5.41 -27.67 8.35
CA ILE A 289 -6.04 -26.62 9.15
C ILE A 289 -6.56 -25.52 8.24
N GLY A 290 -7.88 -25.39 8.10
CA GLY A 290 -8.47 -24.41 7.18
C GLY A 290 -9.95 -24.64 6.91
N SER A 291 -10.47 -23.99 5.87
CA SER A 291 -11.88 -24.13 5.45
C SER A 291 -12.14 -25.51 4.84
N THR A 292 -13.21 -26.19 5.27
CA THR A 292 -13.67 -27.46 4.69
C THR A 292 -13.78 -27.41 3.17
N LYS A 293 -14.29 -26.29 2.62
CA LYS A 293 -14.44 -26.08 1.18
C LYS A 293 -13.09 -26.12 0.46
N ILE A 294 -12.09 -25.39 0.97
CA ILE A 294 -10.76 -25.28 0.36
C ILE A 294 -10.02 -26.60 0.49
N LEU A 295 -9.99 -27.18 1.69
CA LEU A 295 -9.26 -28.42 1.97
C LEU A 295 -9.80 -29.60 1.17
N THR A 296 -11.13 -29.73 1.06
CA THR A 296 -11.77 -30.77 0.24
C THR A 296 -11.42 -30.61 -1.24
N ALA A 297 -11.49 -29.39 -1.78
CA ALA A 297 -11.15 -29.12 -3.17
C ALA A 297 -9.67 -29.43 -3.49
N ALA A 298 -8.79 -29.26 -2.51
CA ALA A 298 -7.36 -29.57 -2.61
C ALA A 298 -7.02 -31.04 -2.29
N ASN A 299 -8.00 -31.89 -1.97
CA ASN A 299 -7.81 -33.27 -1.50
C ASN A 299 -6.89 -33.38 -0.26
N ILE A 300 -6.98 -32.40 0.66
CA ILE A 300 -6.23 -32.39 1.92
C ILE A 300 -7.13 -32.90 3.04
N PRO A 301 -6.67 -33.88 3.86
CA PRO A 301 -7.42 -34.32 5.04
C PRO A 301 -7.66 -33.16 6.01
N ILE A 302 -8.91 -32.97 6.42
CA ILE A 302 -9.30 -31.93 7.37
C ILE A 302 -8.98 -32.44 8.78
N LEU A 303 -7.97 -31.85 9.42
CA LEU A 303 -7.61 -32.12 10.81
C LEU A 303 -8.29 -31.16 11.77
N TYR A 304 -8.46 -29.91 11.35
CA TYR A 304 -9.13 -28.88 12.13
C TYR A 304 -9.80 -27.86 11.20
N GLU A 305 -11.12 -27.74 11.31
CA GLU A 305 -11.87 -26.75 10.55
C GLU A 305 -11.65 -25.36 11.17
N LEU A 306 -10.99 -24.49 10.40
CA LEU A 306 -10.76 -23.09 10.77
C LEU A 306 -10.94 -22.21 9.52
N PRO A 307 -12.18 -21.82 9.18
CA PRO A 307 -12.50 -21.22 7.89
C PRO A 307 -11.88 -19.81 7.69
N GLY A 308 -11.35 -19.19 8.74
CA GLY A 308 -10.64 -17.92 8.64
C GLY A 308 -9.19 -18.02 8.14
N VAL A 309 -8.62 -19.22 8.03
CA VAL A 309 -7.27 -19.39 7.45
C VAL A 309 -7.31 -19.01 5.97
N GLY A 310 -6.43 -18.08 5.58
CA GLY A 310 -6.34 -17.57 4.20
C GLY A 310 -7.31 -16.42 3.90
N GLU A 311 -8.29 -16.17 4.77
CA GLU A 311 -9.29 -15.12 4.63
C GLU A 311 -8.86 -13.82 5.32
N ASN A 312 -9.67 -12.76 5.15
CA ASN A 312 -9.45 -11.43 5.76
C ASN A 312 -8.06 -10.83 5.45
N LEU A 313 -7.55 -11.07 4.23
CA LEU A 313 -6.36 -10.41 3.73
C LEU A 313 -6.59 -8.90 3.65
N GLN A 314 -5.73 -8.15 4.32
CA GLN A 314 -5.74 -6.69 4.34
C GLN A 314 -4.39 -6.18 3.83
N ASP A 315 -4.43 -5.13 3.02
CA ASP A 315 -3.25 -4.41 2.53
C ASP A 315 -3.61 -2.94 2.34
N HIS A 316 -2.61 -2.07 2.26
CA HIS A 316 -2.82 -0.67 1.92
C HIS A 316 -2.75 -0.47 0.42
N LEU A 317 -3.89 -0.11 -0.19
CA LEU A 317 -3.89 0.30 -1.59
C LEU A 317 -3.14 1.62 -1.71
N ASN A 318 -2.16 1.62 -2.59
CA ASN A 318 -1.24 2.71 -2.74
C ASN A 318 -1.44 3.37 -4.13
N CYS A 319 -1.86 4.63 -4.13
CA CYS A 319 -1.97 5.47 -5.33
C CYS A 319 -1.08 6.71 -5.17
N GLY A 320 -0.55 7.24 -6.28
CA GLY A 320 0.28 8.43 -6.20
C GLY A 320 0.16 9.30 -7.44
N LEU A 321 0.26 10.61 -7.22
CA LEU A 321 0.29 11.62 -8.26
C LEU A 321 1.68 12.24 -8.29
N SER A 322 2.28 12.30 -9.49
CA SER A 322 3.57 12.94 -9.71
C SER A 322 3.36 14.39 -10.15
N PHE A 323 4.10 15.31 -9.56
CA PHE A 323 4.10 16.74 -9.85
C PHE A 323 5.52 17.16 -10.20
N GLU A 324 5.67 17.86 -11.31
CA GLU A 324 6.94 18.44 -11.73
C GLU A 324 7.33 19.57 -10.78
N THR A 325 8.61 19.63 -10.44
CA THR A 325 9.21 20.70 -9.64
C THR A 325 9.97 21.66 -10.53
N GLU A 326 10.32 22.83 -10.00
CA GLU A 326 11.28 23.73 -10.66
C GLU A 326 12.61 23.01 -10.91
N ASP A 327 13.30 23.32 -12.02
CA ASP A 327 14.58 22.72 -12.40
C ASP A 327 15.65 22.80 -11.30
N SER A 328 15.59 23.84 -10.47
CA SER A 328 16.53 24.07 -9.37
C SER A 328 16.34 23.10 -8.19
N ILE A 329 15.17 22.47 -8.09
CA ILE A 329 14.82 21.51 -7.04
C ILE A 329 15.23 20.13 -7.52
N LEU A 330 16.37 19.65 -7.03
CA LEU A 330 16.88 18.34 -7.39
C LEU A 330 16.09 17.22 -6.72
N THR A 331 15.78 16.18 -7.50
CA THR A 331 15.09 14.97 -7.03
C THR A 331 15.94 13.73 -7.33
N ARG A 332 15.40 12.54 -7.06
CA ARG A 332 16.07 11.27 -7.39
C ARG A 332 15.90 10.88 -8.86
N ASP A 333 15.14 11.64 -9.65
CA ASP A 333 14.85 11.33 -11.06
C ASP A 333 16.11 11.35 -11.93
N GLU A 334 17.02 12.30 -11.71
CA GLU A 334 18.26 12.40 -12.47
C GLU A 334 19.10 11.12 -12.36
N ALA A 335 19.29 10.59 -11.14
CA ALA A 335 20.08 9.38 -10.93
C ALA A 335 19.38 8.09 -11.42
N ILE A 336 18.07 8.16 -11.70
CA ILE A 336 17.30 7.08 -12.32
C ILE A 336 17.45 7.13 -13.84
N ARG A 337 17.46 8.33 -14.44
CA ARG A 337 17.51 8.54 -15.90
C ARG A 337 18.94 8.55 -16.46
N ASP A 338 19.90 9.06 -15.70
CA ASP A 338 21.30 9.26 -16.13
C ASP A 338 22.24 8.22 -15.46
N PRO A 339 22.82 7.28 -16.23
CA PRO A 339 23.78 6.30 -15.73
C PRO A 339 25.03 6.91 -15.08
N ASP A 340 25.50 8.07 -15.55
CA ASP A 340 26.69 8.72 -15.01
C ASP A 340 26.39 9.32 -13.63
N GLN A 341 25.21 9.92 -13.44
CA GLN A 341 24.74 10.38 -12.12
C GLN A 341 24.49 9.21 -11.18
N SER A 342 23.90 8.11 -11.68
CA SER A 342 23.71 6.88 -10.92
C SER A 342 25.05 6.33 -10.41
N LYS A 343 26.05 6.28 -11.30
CA LYS A 343 27.42 5.86 -10.98
C LYS A 343 28.10 6.81 -10.01
N ALA A 344 27.96 8.12 -10.18
CA ALA A 344 28.52 9.12 -9.27
C ALA A 344 27.94 8.96 -7.85
N ALA A 345 26.62 8.75 -7.73
CA ALA A 345 25.96 8.51 -6.44
C ALA A 345 26.42 7.21 -5.79
N LEU A 346 26.65 6.14 -6.57
CA LEU A 346 27.24 4.90 -6.07
C LEU A 346 28.69 5.09 -5.60
N LEU A 347 29.51 5.82 -6.35
CA LEU A 347 30.91 6.09 -5.98
C LEU A 347 31.01 6.96 -4.71
N GLU A 348 30.13 7.95 -4.55
CA GLU A 348 30.02 8.72 -3.30
C GLU A 348 29.73 7.77 -2.14
N TYR A 349 28.74 6.90 -2.30
CA TYR A 349 28.35 5.93 -1.29
C TYR A 349 29.47 4.94 -0.94
N GLU A 350 30.15 4.37 -1.94
CA GLU A 350 31.28 3.46 -1.73
C GLU A 350 32.42 4.13 -0.95
N LYS A 351 32.65 5.42 -1.19
CA LYS A 351 33.74 6.18 -0.57
C LYS A 351 33.43 6.61 0.87
N SER A 352 32.23 7.10 1.15
CA SER A 352 31.91 7.76 2.43
C SER A 352 30.70 7.19 3.16
N ARG A 353 29.94 6.26 2.55
CA ARG A 353 28.67 5.74 3.07
C ARG A 353 27.64 6.85 3.34
N THR A 354 27.73 7.91 2.55
CA THR A 354 26.82 9.07 2.54
C THR A 354 26.15 9.21 1.17
N GLY A 355 25.41 10.30 0.99
CA GLY A 355 24.74 10.61 -0.26
C GLY A 355 23.43 9.84 -0.43
N ARG A 356 22.78 10.05 -1.58
CA ARG A 356 21.41 9.59 -1.87
C ARG A 356 21.25 8.07 -1.76
N MET A 357 22.31 7.30 -2.02
CA MET A 357 22.29 5.84 -1.92
C MET A 357 22.29 5.32 -0.46
N SER A 358 22.65 6.16 0.51
CA SER A 358 22.59 5.85 1.95
C SER A 358 21.22 6.13 2.59
N GLU A 359 20.25 6.61 1.81
CA GLU A 359 18.93 7.02 2.30
C GLU A 359 17.82 6.08 1.83
N GLY A 360 16.76 5.94 2.64
CA GLY A 360 15.63 5.09 2.32
C GLY A 360 14.61 5.78 1.40
N GLY A 361 13.45 5.16 1.21
CA GLY A 361 12.50 5.57 0.16
C GLY A 361 11.75 6.87 0.46
N ALA A 362 11.34 7.06 1.71
CA ALA A 362 10.55 8.22 2.15
C ALA A 362 10.78 8.50 3.64
N TYR A 363 10.84 9.79 3.99
CA TYR A 363 10.90 10.28 5.37
C TYR A 363 9.67 11.14 5.72
N SER A 364 9.12 11.86 4.75
CA SER A 364 7.97 12.75 4.91
C SER A 364 6.64 12.00 4.81
N PHE A 365 5.97 11.79 5.94
CA PHE A 365 4.64 11.16 6.03
C PHE A 365 3.62 12.16 6.57
N ALA A 366 2.34 11.89 6.41
CA ALA A 366 1.28 12.55 7.13
C ALA A 366 0.14 11.58 7.40
N PHE A 367 -0.49 11.74 8.56
CA PHE A 367 -1.62 10.94 8.99
C PHE A 367 -2.85 11.83 8.99
N THR A 368 -3.81 11.53 8.13
CA THR A 368 -4.93 12.44 7.87
C THR A 368 -6.25 11.72 8.11
N PRO A 369 -7.12 12.23 9.00
CA PRO A 369 -8.52 11.87 8.97
C PRO A 369 -9.12 12.35 7.65
N LEU A 370 -10.14 11.68 7.16
CA LEU A 370 -10.70 12.01 5.85
C LEU A 370 -11.40 13.37 5.85
N GLN A 371 -11.98 13.74 6.99
CA GLN A 371 -12.57 15.06 7.26
C GLN A 371 -11.54 16.20 7.12
N MET A 372 -10.25 15.89 7.07
CA MET A 372 -9.21 16.87 6.78
C MET A 372 -9.30 17.42 5.35
N LEU A 373 -9.83 16.62 4.41
CA LEU A 373 -9.79 16.90 2.98
C LEU A 373 -11.17 17.09 2.37
N GLU A 374 -12.24 16.85 3.13
CA GLU A 374 -13.62 16.82 2.64
C GLU A 374 -14.48 17.96 3.20
N SER A 375 -15.40 18.46 2.38
CA SER A 375 -16.50 19.31 2.83
C SER A 375 -17.52 18.51 3.65
N PRO A 376 -18.36 19.16 4.49
CA PRO A 376 -19.40 18.47 5.24
C PRO A 376 -20.35 17.62 4.38
N THR A 377 -20.59 18.06 3.14
CA THR A 377 -21.43 17.33 2.18
C THR A 377 -20.74 16.06 1.68
N GLU A 378 -19.44 16.13 1.35
CA GLU A 378 -18.65 14.96 0.93
C GLU A 378 -18.54 13.93 2.07
N THR A 379 -18.32 14.40 3.30
CA THR A 379 -18.32 13.52 4.48
C THR A 379 -19.67 12.81 4.65
N GLN A 380 -20.79 13.51 4.44
CA GLN A 380 -22.11 12.89 4.52
C GLN A 380 -22.31 11.84 3.40
N GLU A 381 -21.96 12.17 2.15
CA GLU A 381 -22.02 11.21 1.03
C GLU A 381 -21.23 9.95 1.33
N LEU A 382 -20.05 10.10 1.94
CA LEU A 382 -19.21 8.99 2.29
C LEU A 382 -19.78 8.15 3.44
N THR A 383 -20.26 8.79 4.50
CA THR A 383 -20.92 8.09 5.61
C THR A 383 -22.09 7.25 5.09
N GLU A 384 -22.91 7.80 4.20
CA GLU A 384 -24.02 7.08 3.57
C GLU A 384 -23.51 5.91 2.69
N ALA A 385 -22.44 6.12 1.93
CA ALA A 385 -21.81 5.09 1.11
C ALA A 385 -21.30 3.91 1.95
N VAL A 386 -20.60 4.18 3.06
CA VAL A 386 -20.06 3.14 3.94
C VAL A 386 -21.18 2.38 4.65
N LYS A 387 -22.23 3.10 5.09
CA LYS A 387 -23.40 2.49 5.74
C LYS A 387 -24.06 1.41 4.87
N VAL A 388 -24.19 1.65 3.57
CA VAL A 388 -24.74 0.66 2.61
C VAL A 388 -23.94 -0.64 2.63
N TRP A 389 -22.60 -0.57 2.70
CA TRP A 389 -21.74 -1.76 2.77
C TRP A 389 -21.89 -2.50 4.10
N VAL A 390 -21.93 -1.77 5.21
CA VAL A 390 -22.09 -2.35 6.55
C VAL A 390 -23.44 -3.05 6.70
N GLU A 391 -24.53 -2.40 6.26
CA GLU A 391 -25.89 -2.95 6.36
C GLU A 391 -26.15 -4.08 5.35
N GLY A 392 -25.50 -4.02 4.18
CA GLY A 392 -25.61 -5.02 3.12
C GLY A 392 -24.80 -6.30 3.36
N GLU A 393 -23.81 -6.28 4.26
CA GLU A 393 -22.93 -7.43 4.47
C GLU A 393 -23.57 -8.49 5.38
N SER A 394 -23.73 -9.70 4.87
CA SER A 394 -24.34 -10.83 5.57
C SER A 394 -23.35 -11.64 6.40
N ASN A 395 -22.07 -11.63 6.03
CA ASN A 395 -21.00 -12.32 6.77
C ASN A 395 -20.67 -11.55 8.06
N ALA A 396 -20.81 -12.21 9.21
CA ALA A 396 -20.61 -11.57 10.51
C ALA A 396 -19.19 -10.99 10.69
N SER A 397 -18.15 -11.68 10.23
CA SER A 397 -16.77 -11.22 10.34
C SER A 397 -16.49 -10.01 9.46
N LEU A 398 -16.97 -10.03 8.21
CA LEU A 398 -16.85 -8.88 7.31
C LEU A 398 -17.68 -7.70 7.80
N ARG A 399 -18.87 -7.95 8.37
CA ARG A 399 -19.69 -6.89 8.98
C ARG A 399 -18.96 -6.22 10.14
N THR A 400 -18.33 -6.99 11.03
CA THR A 400 -17.50 -6.44 12.11
C THR A 400 -16.34 -5.61 11.54
N GLN A 401 -15.66 -6.11 10.51
CA GLN A 401 -14.59 -5.37 9.85
C GLN A 401 -15.07 -4.06 9.23
N TYR A 402 -16.17 -4.08 8.48
CA TYR A 402 -16.75 -2.88 7.86
C TYR A 402 -17.21 -1.88 8.91
N HIS A 403 -17.76 -2.34 10.03
CA HIS A 403 -18.13 -1.47 11.15
C HIS A 403 -16.92 -0.75 11.76
N ILE A 404 -15.79 -1.46 11.91
CA ILE A 404 -14.52 -0.87 12.37
C ILE A 404 -14.02 0.18 11.37
N ILE A 405 -14.03 -0.13 10.06
CA ILE A 405 -13.63 0.79 8.99
C ILE A 405 -14.52 2.04 8.97
N GLN A 406 -15.84 1.86 9.04
CA GLN A 406 -16.83 2.96 9.09
C GLN A 406 -16.48 3.94 10.20
N LYS A 407 -16.28 3.39 11.38
CA LYS A 407 -15.93 4.10 12.60
C LYS A 407 -14.67 4.97 12.47
N THR A 408 -13.71 4.54 11.66
CA THR A 408 -12.46 5.27 11.40
C THR A 408 -12.61 6.30 10.33
N ILE A 409 -13.36 5.98 9.28
CA ILE A 409 -13.75 6.95 8.26
C ILE A 409 -14.54 8.10 8.89
N GLU A 410 -15.44 7.83 9.83
CA GLU A 410 -16.29 8.83 10.51
C GLU A 410 -15.56 9.61 11.63
N SER A 411 -14.35 9.18 12.02
CA SER A 411 -13.63 9.79 13.14
C SER A 411 -12.75 10.96 12.67
N PRO A 412 -13.00 12.19 13.14
CA PRO A 412 -12.17 13.35 12.79
C PRO A 412 -10.79 13.33 13.47
N LYS A 413 -10.50 12.31 14.28
CA LYS A 413 -9.25 12.15 15.03
C LYS A 413 -8.44 10.93 14.59
N GLU A 414 -9.01 10.06 13.75
CA GLU A 414 -8.31 8.86 13.30
C GLU A 414 -7.83 9.03 11.88
N ALA A 415 -6.58 8.64 11.66
CA ALA A 415 -6.00 8.67 10.33
C ALA A 415 -6.56 7.51 9.50
N SER A 416 -7.59 7.80 8.71
CA SER A 416 -8.12 6.88 7.70
C SER A 416 -7.24 6.80 6.45
N ALA A 417 -6.35 7.78 6.26
CA ALA A 417 -5.35 7.78 5.20
C ALA A 417 -3.95 8.10 5.76
N THR A 418 -2.95 7.46 5.15
CA THR A 418 -1.54 7.83 5.32
C THR A 418 -1.04 8.36 3.99
N THR A 419 -0.54 9.60 3.97
CA THR A 419 0.11 10.16 2.79
C THR A 419 1.62 10.25 3.02
N PHE A 420 2.41 10.14 1.96
CA PHE A 420 3.84 10.35 2.02
C PHE A 420 4.39 10.89 0.72
N MET A 421 5.52 11.57 0.80
CA MET A 421 6.20 12.12 -0.36
C MET A 421 7.37 11.23 -0.78
N LEU A 422 7.44 10.95 -2.08
CA LEU A 422 8.64 10.47 -2.76
C LEU A 422 9.24 11.61 -3.58
N GLN A 423 10.56 11.70 -3.59
CA GLN A 423 11.28 12.68 -4.40
C GLN A 423 11.69 12.06 -5.73
N ALA A 424 10.71 11.48 -6.41
CA ALA A 424 10.88 10.88 -7.72
C ALA A 424 9.52 10.80 -8.40
N GLN A 425 9.52 10.78 -9.72
CA GLN A 425 8.38 10.37 -10.54
C GLN A 425 8.03 8.91 -10.25
N ARG A 426 6.74 8.63 -10.19
CA ARG A 426 6.20 7.29 -10.06
C ARG A 426 5.29 6.98 -11.24
N HIS A 427 5.90 6.87 -12.41
CA HIS A 427 5.31 6.24 -13.60
C HIS A 427 6.28 5.18 -14.06
N ARG A 428 5.94 3.91 -13.85
CA ARG A 428 6.83 2.78 -14.18
C ARG A 428 6.14 1.66 -14.95
N ASP A 429 4.84 1.78 -15.17
CA ASP A 429 4.04 0.74 -15.81
C ASP A 429 3.37 1.30 -17.07
N THR A 430 4.16 1.35 -18.15
CA THR A 430 3.70 1.74 -19.48
C THR A 430 2.60 0.81 -20.00
N ASP A 431 2.47 -0.41 -19.46
CA ASP A 431 1.47 -1.39 -19.89
C ASP A 431 0.06 -0.98 -19.44
N THR A 432 -0.03 -0.06 -18.47
CA THR A 432 -1.30 0.47 -17.94
C THR A 432 -1.60 1.91 -18.37
N LEU A 433 -0.70 2.52 -19.13
CA LEU A 433 -0.84 3.86 -19.68
C LEU A 433 -1.23 3.77 -21.16
N PRO A 434 -1.75 4.86 -21.78
CA PRO A 434 -1.97 4.91 -23.22
C PRO A 434 -0.74 4.42 -23.99
N ARG A 435 -0.96 3.76 -25.14
CA ARG A 435 0.15 3.29 -25.99
C ARG A 435 1.06 4.48 -26.33
N ASN A 436 2.37 4.28 -26.16
CA ASN A 436 3.44 5.26 -26.38
C ASN A 436 3.68 6.28 -25.24
N THR A 437 3.05 6.15 -24.07
CA THR A 437 3.47 6.95 -22.91
C THR A 437 4.94 6.61 -22.58
N PRO A 438 5.84 7.60 -22.53
CA PRO A 438 7.24 7.33 -22.25
C PRO A 438 7.40 6.77 -20.82
N PRO A 439 8.33 5.83 -20.60
CA PRO A 439 8.53 5.23 -19.27
C PRO A 439 9.02 6.25 -18.23
N TYR A 440 9.64 7.35 -18.69
CA TYR A 440 10.09 8.46 -17.88
C TYR A 440 9.81 9.76 -18.64
N VAL A 441 9.39 10.79 -17.92
CA VAL A 441 9.29 12.16 -18.46
C VAL A 441 10.53 12.91 -17.96
N ASP A 442 11.13 13.72 -18.83
CA ASP A 442 12.26 14.54 -18.42
C ASP A 442 11.80 15.62 -17.45
N GLY A 443 12.60 15.86 -16.41
CA GLY A 443 12.29 16.81 -15.35
C GLY A 443 12.63 16.25 -13.96
N ASN A 444 12.36 17.08 -12.97
CA ASN A 444 12.46 16.74 -11.56
C ASN A 444 11.04 16.63 -10.99
N TYR A 445 10.74 15.54 -10.28
CA TYR A 445 9.38 15.27 -9.82
C TYR A 445 9.33 14.91 -8.33
N ILE A 446 8.26 15.35 -7.69
CA ILE A 446 7.76 14.75 -6.47
C ILE A 446 6.59 13.85 -6.79
N THR A 447 6.40 12.79 -6.02
CA THR A 447 5.16 12.03 -6.01
C THR A 447 4.55 12.08 -4.63
N VAL A 448 3.34 12.62 -4.53
CA VAL A 448 2.52 12.50 -3.32
C VAL A 448 1.74 11.21 -3.41
N VAL A 449 2.00 10.31 -2.47
CA VAL A 449 1.43 8.98 -2.41
C VAL A 449 0.40 8.92 -1.30
N ALA A 450 -0.80 8.46 -1.59
CA ALA A 450 -1.81 8.12 -0.60
C ALA A 450 -1.92 6.60 -0.45
N MET A 451 -1.94 6.16 0.80
CA MET A 451 -2.28 4.80 1.21
C MET A 451 -3.65 4.85 1.86
N ILE A 452 -4.62 4.20 1.22
CA ILE A 452 -6.03 4.21 1.64
C ILE A 452 -6.34 2.88 2.31
N PHE A 453 -7.06 2.94 3.44
CA PHE A 453 -7.71 1.77 4.04
C PHE A 453 -9.00 1.43 3.27
N THR A 454 -8.98 0.28 2.60
CA THR A 454 -10.10 -0.52 2.00
C THR A 454 -10.95 0.01 0.83
N THR A 455 -11.86 -0.87 0.38
CA THR A 455 -12.20 -1.34 -0.99
C THR A 455 -13.39 -0.65 -1.70
N GLN A 456 -13.49 -0.94 -3.01
CA GLN A 456 -14.53 -0.68 -4.02
C GLN A 456 -15.68 0.30 -3.69
N THR A 457 -15.74 1.39 -4.46
CA THR A 457 -16.66 2.52 -4.25
C THR A 457 -18.12 2.19 -4.53
N SER A 458 -19.04 2.81 -3.77
CA SER A 458 -20.51 2.70 -3.85
C SER A 458 -21.18 3.17 -5.15
N LYS A 459 -20.45 3.86 -6.03
CA LYS A 459 -21.04 4.56 -7.18
C LYS A 459 -21.17 3.67 -8.45
N GLY A 460 -20.63 2.45 -8.47
CA GLY A 460 -20.66 1.55 -9.64
C GLY A 460 -19.28 1.32 -10.27
N LEU A 461 -19.23 0.77 -11.50
CA LEU A 461 -17.98 0.51 -12.20
C LEU A 461 -17.44 1.82 -12.81
N ARG A 462 -16.35 2.34 -12.24
CA ARG A 462 -15.69 3.55 -12.74
C ARG A 462 -14.72 3.21 -13.87
N THR A 463 -14.93 3.78 -15.04
CA THR A 463 -14.07 3.64 -16.22
C THR A 463 -13.36 4.96 -16.46
N ALA A 464 -12.03 4.92 -16.56
CA ALA A 464 -11.24 6.07 -16.99
C ALA A 464 -11.06 6.01 -18.51
N ILE A 465 -11.56 7.01 -19.23
CA ILE A 465 -11.49 7.10 -20.69
C ILE A 465 -10.65 8.34 -21.03
N PRO A 466 -9.43 8.19 -21.57
CA PRO A 466 -8.57 9.33 -21.87
C PRO A 466 -9.18 10.23 -22.95
N ILE A 467 -9.04 11.54 -22.78
CA ILE A 467 -9.42 12.54 -23.78
C ILE A 467 -8.17 12.88 -24.58
N VAL A 468 -8.08 12.33 -25.79
CA VAL A 468 -6.88 12.37 -26.64
C VAL A 468 -6.80 13.59 -27.57
N GLY A 469 -7.52 14.65 -27.21
CA GLY A 469 -7.63 15.90 -27.96
C GLY A 469 -8.89 16.04 -28.81
N GLY A 470 -8.99 17.17 -29.51
CA GLY A 470 -10.17 17.57 -30.27
C GLY A 470 -10.20 19.08 -30.54
N ASN A 471 -11.32 19.61 -31.02
CA ASN A 471 -11.48 21.03 -31.29
C ASN A 471 -12.76 21.58 -30.66
N PHE A 472 -12.77 22.87 -30.34
CA PHE A 472 -13.98 23.59 -29.94
C PHE A 472 -14.15 24.87 -30.75
N SER A 473 -15.40 25.27 -30.94
CA SER A 473 -15.73 26.50 -31.65
C SER A 473 -17.02 27.10 -31.12
N GLY A 474 -17.05 28.41 -30.95
CA GLY A 474 -18.22 29.17 -30.57
C GLY A 474 -18.12 30.64 -30.96
N PRO A 475 -19.17 31.45 -30.73
CA PRO A 475 -19.21 32.84 -31.18
C PRO A 475 -18.12 33.75 -30.60
N ARG A 476 -17.48 33.35 -29.51
CA ARG A 476 -16.50 34.16 -28.75
C ARG A 476 -15.17 33.47 -28.48
N LEU A 477 -15.04 32.19 -28.84
CA LEU A 477 -13.84 31.40 -28.60
C LEU A 477 -13.77 30.23 -29.58
N THR A 478 -12.57 29.95 -30.06
CA THR A 478 -12.21 28.82 -30.93
C THR A 478 -10.85 28.31 -30.48
N GLY A 479 -10.60 27.02 -30.69
CA GLY A 479 -9.32 26.41 -30.36
C GLY A 479 -9.39 24.89 -30.27
N GLU A 480 -8.45 24.33 -29.52
CA GLU A 480 -8.23 22.90 -29.39
C GLU A 480 -8.48 22.37 -27.98
N ILE A 481 -8.92 21.13 -27.91
CA ILE A 481 -8.94 20.32 -26.68
C ILE A 481 -7.57 19.66 -26.60
N LEU A 482 -6.87 19.88 -25.49
CA LEU A 482 -5.55 19.29 -25.28
C LEU A 482 -5.68 17.78 -24.97
N ASP A 483 -4.64 17.01 -25.33
CA ASP A 483 -4.46 15.62 -24.88
C ASP A 483 -4.05 15.58 -23.40
N LEU A 484 -4.91 16.15 -22.57
CA LEU A 484 -4.74 16.35 -21.13
C LEU A 484 -6.12 16.32 -20.47
N GLY A 485 -6.53 15.11 -20.06
CA GLY A 485 -7.80 14.90 -19.37
C GLY A 485 -8.36 13.49 -19.53
N ALA A 486 -9.45 13.22 -18.83
CA ALA A 486 -10.18 11.95 -18.95
C ALA A 486 -11.66 12.12 -18.59
N ASP A 487 -12.48 11.13 -18.98
CA ASP A 487 -13.79 10.84 -18.41
C ASP A 487 -13.63 9.77 -17.34
N TRP A 488 -13.97 10.06 -16.09
CA TRP A 488 -14.08 9.08 -15.01
C TRP A 488 -15.49 8.54 -14.90
N GLY A 489 -16.04 8.17 -16.05
CA GLY A 489 -17.42 7.74 -16.22
C GLY A 489 -17.80 6.57 -15.33
N LEU A 490 -19.06 6.56 -14.93
CA LEU A 490 -19.61 5.69 -13.91
C LEU A 490 -20.74 4.86 -14.52
N THR A 491 -20.59 3.54 -14.51
CA THR A 491 -21.65 2.62 -14.96
C THR A 491 -22.29 1.93 -13.76
N ASP A 492 -23.59 2.11 -13.58
CA ASP A 492 -24.37 1.34 -12.63
C ASP A 492 -24.47 -0.13 -13.12
N PRO A 493 -23.95 -1.11 -12.37
CA PRO A 493 -23.96 -2.51 -12.78
C PRO A 493 -25.35 -3.16 -12.80
N GLN A 494 -26.34 -2.59 -12.11
CA GLN A 494 -27.71 -3.10 -12.07
C GLN A 494 -28.55 -2.58 -13.24
N THR A 495 -28.39 -1.30 -13.58
CA THR A 495 -29.21 -0.64 -14.61
C THR A 495 -28.48 -0.48 -15.94
N GLY A 496 -27.15 -0.61 -15.96
CA GLY A 496 -26.31 -0.28 -17.11
C GLY A 496 -26.20 1.23 -17.40
N LEU A 497 -26.75 2.07 -16.52
CA LEU A 497 -26.81 3.51 -16.71
C LEU A 497 -25.42 4.13 -16.58
N PHE A 498 -25.01 4.89 -17.59
CA PHE A 498 -23.70 5.57 -17.62
C PHE A 498 -23.84 7.05 -17.24
N THR A 499 -22.95 7.53 -16.37
CA THR A 499 -22.82 8.95 -16.00
C THR A 499 -21.40 9.41 -16.28
N ALA A 500 -21.23 10.45 -17.09
CA ALA A 500 -19.93 11.04 -17.35
C ALA A 500 -19.46 11.94 -16.20
N ASP A 501 -18.14 11.97 -15.98
CA ASP A 501 -17.40 12.93 -15.14
C ASP A 501 -16.09 13.23 -15.86
N THR A 502 -16.14 14.17 -16.80
CA THR A 502 -15.00 14.54 -17.63
C THR A 502 -14.27 15.74 -17.05
N ARG A 503 -12.93 15.73 -17.07
CA ARG A 503 -12.09 16.88 -16.71
C ARG A 503 -10.95 16.98 -17.70
N TYR A 504 -10.83 18.12 -18.37
CA TYR A 504 -9.86 18.32 -19.45
C TYR A 504 -9.58 19.81 -19.68
N ASN A 505 -8.57 20.09 -20.50
CA ASN A 505 -8.14 21.45 -20.80
C ASN A 505 -8.40 21.83 -22.26
N LEU A 506 -8.81 23.07 -22.45
CA LEU A 506 -8.93 23.74 -23.73
C LEU A 506 -7.79 24.76 -23.86
N GLN A 507 -7.31 24.96 -25.09
CA GLN A 507 -6.45 26.08 -25.45
C GLN A 507 -7.09 26.84 -26.61
N THR A 508 -7.32 28.15 -26.43
CA THR A 508 -7.83 29.01 -27.50
C THR A 508 -6.76 29.26 -28.56
N ASP A 509 -7.18 29.63 -29.78
CA ASP A 509 -6.25 29.96 -30.88
C ASP A 509 -5.28 31.11 -30.54
N ASP A 510 -5.62 31.95 -29.55
CA ASP A 510 -4.77 33.02 -29.03
C ASP A 510 -4.02 32.67 -27.73
N GLY A 511 -4.03 31.39 -27.33
CA GLY A 511 -3.14 30.83 -26.30
C GLY A 511 -3.67 30.82 -24.87
N ALA A 512 -4.96 31.13 -24.63
CA ALA A 512 -5.54 31.08 -23.29
C ALA A 512 -5.92 29.65 -22.90
N ASN A 513 -5.51 29.24 -21.69
CA ASN A 513 -5.86 27.94 -21.12
C ASN A 513 -7.18 28.04 -20.33
N ILE A 514 -8.09 27.11 -20.60
CA ILE A 514 -9.38 27.02 -19.92
C ILE A 514 -9.56 25.57 -19.44
N TYR A 515 -9.74 25.38 -18.14
CA TYR A 515 -10.14 24.10 -17.59
C TYR A 515 -11.65 23.92 -17.76
N ILE A 516 -12.06 22.70 -18.08
CA ILE A 516 -13.47 22.35 -18.20
C ILE A 516 -13.77 21.04 -17.49
N GLN A 517 -14.81 21.06 -16.67
CA GLN A 517 -15.41 19.88 -16.09
C GLN A 517 -16.82 19.70 -16.65
N THR A 518 -17.17 18.47 -17.04
CA THR A 518 -18.55 18.13 -17.41
C THR A 518 -19.02 16.92 -16.64
N SER A 519 -20.27 16.94 -16.16
CA SER A 519 -20.83 15.82 -15.42
C SER A 519 -22.31 15.62 -15.77
N GLY A 520 -22.73 14.38 -16.02
CA GLY A 520 -24.13 14.16 -16.39
C GLY A 520 -24.48 12.73 -16.79
N THR A 521 -25.76 12.39 -16.68
CA THR A 521 -26.24 11.01 -16.83
C THR A 521 -26.84 10.78 -18.21
N ARG A 522 -26.60 9.58 -18.77
CA ARG A 522 -27.21 9.12 -20.02
C ARG A 522 -28.73 9.02 -19.86
N GLN A 523 -29.47 9.67 -20.74
CA GLN A 523 -30.93 9.64 -20.77
C GLN A 523 -31.44 8.47 -21.63
N LEU A 524 -32.76 8.23 -21.58
CA LEU A 524 -33.42 7.17 -22.35
C LEU A 524 -33.24 7.31 -23.87
N ASP A 525 -33.00 8.53 -24.37
CA ASP A 525 -32.70 8.80 -25.78
C ASP A 525 -31.25 8.47 -26.17
N GLY A 526 -30.46 7.96 -25.22
CA GLY A 526 -29.08 7.54 -25.38
C GLY A 526 -28.05 8.67 -25.26
N LYS A 527 -28.47 9.94 -25.12
CA LYS A 527 -27.58 11.11 -25.02
C LYS A 527 -27.24 11.41 -23.56
N LEU A 528 -26.11 12.08 -23.34
CA LEU A 528 -25.74 12.54 -22.02
C LEU A 528 -26.09 14.02 -21.85
N HIS A 529 -26.86 14.33 -20.81
CA HIS A 529 -27.18 15.70 -20.43
C HIS A 529 -26.19 16.15 -19.37
N LEU A 530 -25.35 17.10 -19.72
CA LEU A 530 -24.19 17.51 -18.94
C LEU A 530 -24.43 18.85 -18.25
N ARG A 531 -23.96 18.97 -17.02
CA ARG A 531 -23.56 20.25 -16.40
C ARG A 531 -22.11 20.53 -16.81
N LEU A 532 -21.80 21.77 -17.17
CA LEU A 532 -20.45 22.19 -17.52
C LEU A 532 -19.98 23.30 -16.57
N VAL A 533 -18.75 23.18 -16.08
CA VAL A 533 -18.04 24.19 -15.30
C VAL A 533 -16.79 24.58 -16.09
N LEU A 534 -16.56 25.87 -16.27
CA LEU A 534 -15.39 26.40 -16.96
C LEU A 534 -14.59 27.30 -16.01
N GLU A 535 -13.27 27.14 -16.02
CA GLU A 535 -12.37 27.91 -15.16
C GLU A 535 -11.17 28.43 -15.97
N THR A 536 -10.82 29.69 -15.77
CA THR A 536 -9.63 30.29 -16.40
C THR A 536 -9.08 31.46 -15.60
N GLY A 537 -7.74 31.55 -15.56
CA GLY A 537 -7.03 32.71 -15.02
C GLY A 537 -6.79 33.82 -16.06
N ASP A 538 -7.14 33.58 -17.34
CA ASP A 538 -6.89 34.54 -18.40
C ASP A 538 -7.85 35.74 -18.32
N LYS A 539 -7.29 36.97 -18.34
CA LYS A 539 -8.08 38.21 -18.17
C LYS A 539 -9.11 38.42 -19.28
N LYS A 540 -8.82 37.99 -20.51
CA LYS A 540 -9.73 38.14 -21.66
C LYS A 540 -10.92 37.19 -21.55
N TYR A 541 -10.70 36.00 -20.98
CA TYR A 541 -11.70 34.93 -20.87
C TYR A 541 -12.31 34.79 -19.47
N TYR A 542 -11.95 35.66 -18.54
CA TYR A 542 -12.40 35.63 -17.14
C TYR A 542 -13.92 35.60 -16.94
N TRP A 543 -14.69 36.05 -17.94
CA TRP A 543 -16.14 35.97 -17.97
C TRP A 543 -16.68 34.54 -17.94
N LEU A 544 -15.89 33.55 -18.39
CA LEU A 544 -16.24 32.12 -18.37
C LEU A 544 -16.44 31.59 -16.95
N ASN A 545 -15.71 32.13 -15.97
CA ASN A 545 -15.83 31.75 -14.55
C ASN A 545 -17.23 32.07 -13.97
N TYR A 546 -18.04 32.89 -14.67
CA TYR A 546 -19.38 33.29 -14.24
C TYR A 546 -20.50 32.65 -15.08
N VAL A 547 -20.15 31.72 -15.99
CA VAL A 547 -21.11 31.04 -16.88
C VAL A 547 -21.72 29.83 -16.19
N THR A 548 -23.04 29.71 -16.23
CA THR A 548 -23.75 28.48 -15.88
C THR A 548 -24.08 27.75 -17.18
N ALA A 549 -23.40 26.65 -17.48
CA ALA A 549 -23.59 25.95 -18.74
C ALA A 549 -24.18 24.54 -18.59
N VAL A 550 -25.03 24.18 -19.54
CA VAL A 550 -25.52 22.82 -19.76
C VAL A 550 -25.15 22.38 -21.16
N GLY A 551 -25.03 21.08 -21.38
CA GLY A 551 -24.64 20.55 -22.68
C GLY A 551 -25.23 19.19 -22.97
N LEU A 552 -25.19 18.84 -24.25
CA LEU A 552 -25.68 17.58 -24.77
C LEU A 552 -24.51 16.87 -25.43
N LEU A 553 -24.11 15.74 -24.87
CA LEU A 553 -23.06 14.90 -25.40
C LEU A 553 -23.66 13.75 -26.19
N GLN A 554 -23.19 13.61 -27.42
CA GLN A 554 -23.58 12.56 -28.35
C GLN A 554 -22.37 11.98 -29.07
N ARG A 555 -22.42 10.67 -29.34
CA ARG A 555 -21.44 10.01 -30.21
C ARG A 555 -21.76 10.35 -31.66
N VAL A 556 -20.76 10.84 -32.39
CA VAL A 556 -20.92 11.27 -33.79
C VAL A 556 -20.13 10.41 -34.78
N ALA A 557 -19.10 9.70 -34.32
CA ALA A 557 -18.37 8.71 -35.11
C ALA A 557 -17.79 7.61 -34.23
N GLU A 558 -17.59 6.42 -34.79
CA GLU A 558 -16.90 5.29 -34.20
C GLU A 558 -15.97 4.70 -35.26
N TYR A 559 -14.77 4.32 -34.85
CA TYR A 559 -13.71 3.86 -35.73
C TYR A 559 -13.32 2.41 -35.41
N ASP A 560 -12.85 1.66 -36.39
CA ASP A 560 -12.53 0.22 -36.28
C ASP A 560 -11.47 -0.10 -35.20
N ASN A 561 -10.67 0.90 -34.79
CA ASN A 561 -9.68 0.78 -33.73
C ASN A 561 -10.28 0.93 -32.31
N GLY A 562 -11.60 1.02 -32.19
CA GLY A 562 -12.32 1.17 -30.91
C GLY A 562 -12.38 2.59 -30.38
N THR A 563 -11.85 3.59 -31.11
CA THR A 563 -12.00 5.01 -30.76
C THR A 563 -13.33 5.56 -31.27
N TYR A 564 -13.81 6.65 -30.66
CA TYR A 564 -15.04 7.32 -31.08
C TYR A 564 -14.91 8.83 -30.93
N THR A 565 -15.56 9.57 -31.82
CA THR A 565 -15.66 11.03 -31.71
C THR A 565 -16.95 11.37 -30.97
N LEU A 566 -16.82 12.20 -29.94
CA LEU A 566 -17.93 12.78 -29.20
C LEU A 566 -18.11 14.23 -29.60
N ARG A 567 -19.35 14.69 -29.65
CA ARG A 567 -19.71 16.10 -29.79
C ARG A 567 -20.46 16.53 -28.55
N ILE A 568 -20.03 17.64 -27.95
CA ILE A 568 -20.76 18.34 -26.90
C ILE A 568 -21.29 19.64 -27.50
N ASP A 569 -22.60 19.76 -27.58
CA ASP A 569 -23.24 21.05 -27.81
C ASP A 569 -23.50 21.70 -26.45
N ALA A 570 -23.02 22.92 -26.22
CA ALA A 570 -23.08 23.58 -24.91
C ALA A 570 -23.79 24.94 -24.98
N TRP A 571 -24.58 25.25 -23.96
CA TRP A 571 -25.37 26.48 -23.87
C TRP A 571 -25.20 27.12 -22.50
N ASN A 572 -25.02 28.44 -22.48
CA ASN A 572 -25.08 29.24 -21.26
C ASN A 572 -26.55 29.49 -20.87
N MET A 573 -26.89 29.24 -19.61
CA MET A 573 -28.17 29.58 -19.03
C MET A 573 -28.14 31.04 -18.53
N ALA A 574 -28.48 32.00 -19.39
CA ALA A 574 -28.60 33.40 -19.03
C ALA A 574 -30.03 33.92 -19.27
N GLY A 575 -30.75 34.28 -18.19
CA GLY A 575 -31.95 35.14 -18.19
C GLY A 575 -33.22 34.68 -18.94
N GLU A 576 -34.33 34.57 -18.20
CA GLU A 576 -35.69 34.12 -18.58
C GLU A 576 -35.83 32.65 -19.05
N TRP A 577 -35.81 31.73 -18.07
CA TRP A 577 -36.08 30.30 -18.25
C TRP A 577 -37.52 29.96 -18.70
N THR A 578 -38.44 30.93 -18.60
CA THR A 578 -39.88 30.81 -18.95
C THR A 578 -40.16 30.60 -20.44
N ASN A 579 -39.15 30.73 -21.32
CA ASN A 579 -39.28 30.42 -22.75
C ASN A 579 -38.53 29.14 -23.18
N THR A 580 -38.06 28.32 -22.23
CA THR A 580 -37.34 27.08 -22.54
C THR A 580 -38.34 25.93 -22.76
N THR A 581 -38.40 25.40 -23.99
CA THR A 581 -39.15 24.17 -24.27
C THR A 581 -38.28 22.94 -23.96
N PHE A 582 -38.69 22.14 -22.99
CA PHE A 582 -37.98 20.90 -22.63
C PHE A 582 -38.27 19.77 -23.63
N VAL A 583 -37.47 18.71 -23.60
CA VAL A 583 -37.53 17.57 -24.54
C VAL A 583 -38.92 16.88 -24.56
N ASN A 584 -39.72 17.03 -23.51
CA ASN A 584 -41.10 16.54 -23.44
C ASN A 584 -42.16 17.52 -24.00
N GLY A 585 -41.74 18.63 -24.60
CA GLY A 585 -42.61 19.64 -25.19
C GLY A 585 -43.35 20.54 -24.19
N THR A 586 -43.04 20.45 -22.89
CA THR A 586 -43.70 21.30 -21.88
C THR A 586 -43.00 22.65 -21.80
N THR A 587 -43.79 23.72 -21.79
CA THR A 587 -43.34 25.11 -21.57
C THR A 587 -43.95 25.55 -20.25
N TYR A 588 -43.16 26.18 -19.37
CA TYR A 588 -43.65 26.67 -18.08
C TYR A 588 -43.94 28.16 -18.13
#